data_AF-A0A2N8S2B0-F1
#
_entry.id   AF-A0A2N8S2B0-F1
#
_cell.length_a   1.000
_cell.length_b   1.000
_cell.length_c   1.000
_cell.angle_alpha   90.00
_cell.angle_beta   90.00
_cell.angle_gamma   90.00
#
_symmetry.space_group_name_H-M   'P 1'
#
loop_
_entity.id
_entity.type
_entity.pdbx_description
1 polymer ?
#
loop_
_entity_poly.entity_id
_entity_poly.type
_entity_poly.pdbx_seq_one_letter_code
_entity_poly.pdbx_strand_id
1 'polypeptide(L)'
;MALRTNRDVSVNQKLSQLLRSNTFLISCLPVISVALSFIFEAGFISYYGVPYSIIYIDINKIFIALSLILISAFSLWQFFTTLKKLSDRGGKLTSSICIALIPSTFLSILFLFAGIYTALWLCLALFLLTAGYSYWLLYKPERLHDHLNTEQDSSTSKIAKEFLFYSMLITLSVYTIGHRQAADKSSYFLLGKEEALIEIYGDKAVSIGFNSETGVLNGKVRIFQIDSSGFTGETKRIGKLTK
;
A
#
# COMPACT_ATOMS: atom_id res chain seq x y z
N MET A 1 -43.82 -30.96 7.99
CA MET A 1 -43.80 -29.51 7.75
C MET A 1 -42.83 -28.74 8.67
N ALA A 2 -42.40 -29.30 9.83
CA ALA A 2 -41.52 -28.63 10.80
C ALA A 2 -39.99 -28.65 10.50
N LEU A 3 -39.53 -29.33 9.44
CA LEU A 3 -38.10 -29.45 9.09
C LEU A 3 -37.58 -28.31 8.18
N ARG A 4 -38.47 -27.48 7.62
CA ARG A 4 -38.08 -26.37 6.71
C ARG A 4 -37.64 -25.11 7.47
N THR A 5 -38.23 -24.85 8.63
CA THR A 5 -37.99 -23.65 9.44
C THR A 5 -36.59 -23.59 10.07
N ASN A 6 -35.99 -24.72 10.48
CA ASN A 6 -34.66 -24.71 11.10
C ASN A 6 -33.51 -24.42 10.11
N ARG A 7 -33.67 -24.75 8.82
CA ARG A 7 -32.65 -24.49 7.81
C ARG A 7 -32.56 -22.99 7.49
N ASP A 8 -33.71 -22.33 7.36
CA ASP A 8 -33.79 -20.91 7.01
C ASP A 8 -33.28 -20.00 8.15
N VAL A 9 -33.48 -20.38 9.41
CA VAL A 9 -32.92 -19.66 10.57
C VAL A 9 -31.39 -19.74 10.59
N SER A 10 -30.82 -20.92 10.32
CA SER A 10 -29.36 -21.11 10.31
C SER A 10 -28.65 -20.39 9.16
N VAL A 11 -29.31 -20.27 7.99
CA VAL A 11 -28.78 -19.56 6.82
C VAL A 11 -28.82 -18.04 7.05
N ASN A 12 -29.91 -17.51 7.60
CA ASN A 12 -30.02 -16.09 7.93
C ASN A 12 -29.02 -15.63 9.00
N GLN A 13 -28.75 -16.47 10.01
CA GLN A 13 -27.71 -16.15 11.00
C GLN A 13 -26.31 -16.09 10.39
N LYS A 14 -25.93 -17.07 9.55
CA LYS A 14 -24.63 -17.05 8.84
C LYS A 14 -24.49 -15.86 7.88
N LEU A 15 -25.56 -15.51 7.16
CA LEU A 15 -25.57 -14.36 6.27
C LEU A 15 -25.39 -13.05 7.05
N SER A 16 -26.09 -12.89 8.18
CA SER A 16 -25.97 -11.70 9.02
C SER A 16 -24.57 -11.54 9.63
N GLN A 17 -23.93 -12.65 10.04
CA GLN A 17 -22.55 -12.64 10.54
C GLN A 17 -21.53 -12.30 9.43
N LEU A 18 -21.69 -12.83 8.23
CA LEU A 18 -20.84 -12.50 7.07
C LEU A 18 -20.98 -11.04 6.66
N LEU A 19 -22.21 -10.51 6.61
CA LEU A 19 -22.46 -9.11 6.30
C LEU A 19 -21.82 -8.20 7.35
N ARG A 20 -22.00 -8.50 8.64
CA ARG A 20 -21.41 -7.71 9.73
C ARG A 20 -19.87 -7.72 9.71
N SER A 21 -19.26 -8.88 9.41
CA SER A 21 -17.81 -9.01 9.27
C SER A 21 -17.27 -8.20 8.08
N ASN A 22 -17.93 -8.29 6.92
CA ASN A 22 -17.52 -7.57 5.72
C ASN A 22 -17.70 -6.05 5.86
N THR A 23 -18.81 -5.61 6.47
CA THR A 23 -19.03 -4.18 6.75
C THR A 23 -17.97 -3.63 7.69
N PHE A 24 -17.58 -4.39 8.72
CA PHE A 24 -16.49 -4.00 9.61
C PHE A 24 -15.17 -3.83 8.86
N LEU A 25 -14.77 -4.81 8.04
CA LEU A 25 -13.54 -4.73 7.24
C LEU A 25 -13.52 -3.52 6.31
N ILE A 26 -14.63 -3.25 5.61
CA ILE A 26 -14.76 -2.08 4.72
C ILE A 26 -14.65 -0.78 5.52
N SER A 27 -15.23 -0.73 6.73
CA SER A 27 -15.18 0.46 7.59
C SER A 27 -13.79 0.75 8.16
N CYS A 28 -12.91 -0.25 8.28
CA CYS A 28 -11.54 -0.05 8.75
C CYS A 28 -10.59 0.48 7.66
N LEU A 29 -10.94 0.34 6.37
CA LEU A 29 -10.06 0.73 5.27
C LEU A 29 -9.61 2.20 5.35
N PRO A 30 -10.49 3.20 5.59
CA PRO A 30 -10.05 4.59 5.69
C PRO A 30 -9.04 4.83 6.81
N VAL A 31 -9.24 4.20 7.98
CA VAL A 31 -8.35 4.35 9.13
C VAL A 31 -6.96 3.82 8.79
N ILE A 32 -6.91 2.65 8.15
CA ILE A 32 -5.65 2.03 7.70
C ILE A 32 -5.00 2.92 6.63
N SER A 33 -5.76 3.45 5.67
CA SER A 33 -5.22 4.35 4.64
C SER A 33 -4.61 5.61 5.24
N VAL A 34 -5.26 6.25 6.20
CA VAL A 34 -4.71 7.41 6.91
C VAL A 34 -3.42 7.06 7.66
N ALA A 35 -3.41 5.93 8.37
CA ALA A 35 -2.22 5.49 9.10
C ALA A 35 -1.03 5.22 8.15
N LEU A 36 -1.27 4.51 7.03
CA LEU A 36 -0.23 4.23 6.04
C LEU A 36 0.27 5.50 5.36
N SER A 37 -0.60 6.44 5.01
CA SER A 37 -0.20 7.74 4.48
C SER A 37 0.68 8.52 5.46
N PHE A 38 0.32 8.52 6.75
CA PHE A 38 1.16 9.15 7.78
C PHE A 38 2.53 8.48 7.90
N ILE A 39 2.59 7.14 7.92
CA ILE A 39 3.85 6.38 7.99
C ILE A 39 4.75 6.68 6.78
N PHE A 40 4.15 6.78 5.60
CA PHE A 40 4.85 7.13 4.37
C PHE A 40 5.45 8.53 4.45
N GLU A 41 4.66 9.53 4.84
CA GLU A 41 5.12 10.91 5.01
C GLU A 41 6.19 11.02 6.09
N ALA A 42 6.05 10.29 7.20
CA ALA A 42 7.07 10.21 8.25
C ALA A 42 8.40 9.67 7.69
N GLY A 43 8.34 8.62 6.87
CA GLY A 43 9.50 8.12 6.13
C GLY A 43 10.11 9.21 5.24
N PHE A 44 9.29 9.88 4.44
CA PHE A 44 9.72 10.92 3.51
C PHE A 44 10.43 12.09 4.22
N ILE A 45 9.82 12.68 5.26
CA ILE A 45 10.39 13.84 5.94
C ILE A 45 11.56 13.50 6.87
N SER A 46 11.63 12.27 7.38
CA SER A 46 12.76 11.81 8.20
C SER A 46 14.09 11.91 7.45
N TYR A 47 14.08 11.71 6.13
CA TYR A 47 15.26 11.85 5.28
C TYR A 47 15.88 13.26 5.37
N TYR A 48 15.04 14.28 5.54
CA TYR A 48 15.45 15.68 5.64
C TYR A 48 15.65 16.15 7.09
N GLY A 49 15.42 15.29 8.10
CA GLY A 49 15.58 15.64 9.51
C GLY A 49 14.48 16.56 10.07
N VAL A 50 13.30 16.57 9.45
CA VAL A 50 12.17 17.43 9.83
C VAL A 50 11.32 16.75 10.91
N PRO A 51 10.83 17.47 11.94
CA PRO A 51 10.01 16.85 12.98
C PRO A 51 8.62 16.42 12.47
N TYR A 52 8.14 15.27 12.96
CA TYR A 52 6.87 14.66 12.54
C TYR A 52 5.61 15.50 12.86
N SER A 53 5.71 16.50 13.74
CA SER A 53 4.59 17.37 14.12
C SER A 53 4.09 18.29 13.00
N ILE A 54 4.80 18.36 11.87
CA ILE A 54 4.45 19.19 10.72
C ILE A 54 3.62 18.42 9.70
N ILE A 55 3.62 17.08 9.75
CA ILE A 55 2.89 16.25 8.79
C ILE A 55 1.40 16.62 8.85
N TYR A 56 0.89 17.12 7.74
CA TYR A 56 -0.52 17.38 7.54
C TYR A 56 -1.08 16.35 6.55
N ILE A 57 -2.07 15.59 7.00
CA ILE A 57 -2.75 14.60 6.17
C ILE A 57 -4.12 15.15 5.76
N ASP A 58 -4.29 15.35 4.45
CA ASP A 58 -5.58 15.70 3.87
C ASP A 58 -6.45 14.44 3.71
N ILE A 59 -7.36 14.26 4.66
CA ILE A 59 -8.24 13.10 4.74
C ILE A 59 -9.13 13.00 3.49
N ASN A 60 -9.54 14.12 2.89
CA ASN A 60 -10.40 14.12 1.70
C ASN A 60 -9.66 13.52 0.49
N LYS A 61 -8.39 13.90 0.29
CA LYS A 61 -7.56 13.31 -0.75
C LYS A 61 -7.37 11.81 -0.55
N ILE A 62 -7.22 11.36 0.70
CA ILE A 62 -7.12 9.93 1.01
C ILE A 62 -8.42 9.20 0.66
N PHE A 63 -9.58 9.74 1.02
CA PHE A 63 -10.87 9.13 0.67
C PHE A 63 -11.08 9.05 -0.84
N ILE A 64 -10.70 10.09 -1.58
CA ILE A 64 -10.77 10.10 -3.06
C ILE A 64 -9.84 9.02 -3.62
N ALA A 65 -8.57 8.98 -3.18
CA ALA A 65 -7.61 7.98 -3.63
C ALA A 65 -8.07 6.55 -3.31
N LEU A 66 -8.56 6.31 -2.09
CA LEU A 66 -9.13 5.02 -1.68
C LEU A 66 -10.32 4.62 -2.55
N SER A 67 -11.23 5.56 -2.82
CA SER A 67 -12.40 5.33 -3.69
C SER A 67 -11.97 4.95 -5.11
N LEU A 68 -10.99 5.67 -5.67
CA LEU A 68 -10.43 5.36 -6.99
C LEU A 68 -9.77 3.98 -7.04
N ILE A 69 -9.02 3.61 -6.02
CA ILE A 69 -8.40 2.29 -5.90
C ILE A 69 -9.47 1.20 -5.81
N LEU A 70 -10.51 1.38 -4.99
CA LEU A 70 -11.61 0.43 -4.84
C LEU A 70 -12.40 0.25 -6.15
N ILE A 71 -12.72 1.35 -6.85
CA ILE A 71 -13.38 1.31 -8.16
C ILE A 71 -12.50 0.59 -9.18
N SER A 72 -11.19 0.87 -9.20
CA SER A 72 -10.24 0.23 -10.10
C SER A 72 -10.12 -1.27 -9.84
N ALA A 73 -9.99 -1.66 -8.57
CA ALA A 73 -9.93 -3.06 -8.15
C ALA A 73 -11.23 -3.81 -8.49
N PHE A 74 -12.38 -3.19 -8.25
CA PHE A 74 -13.68 -3.75 -8.63
C PHE A 74 -13.81 -3.91 -10.15
N SER A 75 -13.37 -2.93 -10.93
CA SER A 75 -13.39 -2.99 -12.40
C SER A 75 -12.49 -4.10 -12.93
N LEU A 76 -11.29 -4.25 -12.36
CA LEU A 76 -10.35 -5.33 -12.68
C LEU A 76 -10.94 -6.71 -12.34
N TRP A 77 -11.56 -6.83 -11.16
CA TRP A 77 -12.28 -8.04 -10.76
C TRP A 77 -13.41 -8.38 -11.74
N GLN A 78 -14.24 -7.41 -12.11
CA GLN A 78 -15.32 -7.59 -13.08
C GLN A 78 -14.78 -8.03 -14.45
N PHE A 79 -13.70 -7.42 -14.91
CA PHE A 79 -13.01 -7.82 -16.13
C PHE A 79 -12.59 -9.29 -16.10
N PHE A 80 -11.93 -9.74 -15.02
CA PHE A 80 -11.53 -11.14 -14.88
C PHE A 80 -12.71 -12.11 -14.77
N THR A 81 -13.77 -11.75 -14.05
CA THR A 81 -14.96 -12.61 -13.97
C THR A 81 -15.65 -12.73 -15.33
N THR A 82 -15.63 -11.68 -16.14
CA THR A 82 -16.18 -11.69 -17.50
C THR A 82 -15.33 -12.57 -18.42
N LEU A 83 -14.00 -12.44 -18.37
CA LEU A 83 -13.08 -13.33 -19.09
C LEU A 83 -13.28 -14.80 -18.70
N LYS A 84 -13.48 -15.08 -17.41
CA LYS A 84 -13.77 -16.43 -16.93
C LYS A 84 -15.09 -16.96 -17.49
N LYS A 85 -16.17 -16.18 -17.44
CA LYS A 85 -17.47 -16.59 -18.00
C LYS A 85 -17.42 -16.82 -19.52
N LEU A 86 -16.63 -16.01 -20.24
CA LEU A 86 -16.37 -16.20 -21.67
C LEU A 86 -15.57 -17.49 -21.94
N SER A 87 -14.58 -17.77 -21.08
CA SER A 87 -13.81 -19.02 -21.12
C SER A 87 -14.71 -20.24 -20.92
N ASP A 88 -15.60 -20.20 -19.93
CA ASP A 88 -16.50 -21.32 -19.58
C ASP A 88 -17.56 -21.61 -20.67
N ARG A 89 -17.89 -20.61 -21.51
CA ARG A 89 -18.86 -20.74 -22.61
C ARG A 89 -18.20 -21.03 -23.97
N GLY A 90 -16.90 -20.82 -24.09
CA GLY A 90 -16.14 -21.03 -25.32
C GLY A 90 -15.77 -22.49 -25.55
N GLY A 91 -15.43 -22.83 -26.80
CA GLY A 91 -14.76 -24.09 -27.10
C GLY A 91 -13.35 -24.14 -26.48
N LYS A 92 -12.69 -25.31 -26.53
CA LYS A 92 -11.34 -25.52 -25.94
C LYS A 92 -10.31 -24.42 -26.30
N LEU A 93 -10.37 -23.91 -27.53
CA LEU A 93 -9.45 -22.86 -28.02
C LEU A 93 -9.72 -21.50 -27.37
N THR A 94 -10.99 -21.07 -27.33
CA THR A 94 -11.41 -19.79 -26.75
C THR A 94 -11.20 -19.74 -25.24
N SER A 95 -11.41 -20.88 -24.56
CA SER A 95 -11.13 -21.03 -23.14
C SER A 95 -9.64 -20.84 -22.80
N SER A 96 -8.77 -21.47 -23.59
CA SER A 96 -7.31 -21.39 -23.42
C SER A 96 -6.77 -19.96 -23.65
N ILE A 97 -7.26 -19.26 -24.69
CA ILE A 97 -6.87 -17.88 -24.98
C ILE A 97 -7.32 -16.93 -23.86
N CYS A 98 -8.55 -17.07 -23.36
CA CYS A 98 -9.06 -16.22 -22.28
C CYS A 98 -8.32 -16.44 -20.95
N ILE A 99 -7.97 -17.68 -20.62
CA ILE A 99 -7.20 -18.01 -19.40
C ILE A 99 -5.78 -17.45 -19.49
N ALA A 100 -5.15 -17.48 -20.68
CA ALA A 100 -3.82 -16.90 -20.91
C ALA A 100 -3.81 -15.36 -20.85
N LEU A 101 -4.90 -14.72 -21.24
CA LEU A 101 -5.05 -13.26 -21.18
C LEU A 101 -5.11 -12.73 -19.75
N ILE A 102 -5.69 -13.46 -18.79
CA ILE A 102 -5.83 -13.02 -17.39
C ILE A 102 -4.47 -12.62 -16.76
N PRO A 103 -3.46 -13.52 -16.70
CA PRO A 103 -2.16 -13.17 -16.12
C PRO A 103 -1.39 -12.18 -16.99
N SER A 104 -1.53 -12.21 -18.32
CA SER A 104 -0.86 -11.26 -19.22
C SER A 104 -1.36 -9.83 -19.02
N THR A 105 -2.68 -9.62 -18.95
CA THR A 105 -3.27 -8.30 -18.72
C THR A 105 -2.92 -7.79 -17.32
N PHE A 106 -2.93 -8.67 -16.31
CA PHE A 106 -2.48 -8.34 -14.96
C PHE A 106 -1.02 -7.88 -14.93
N LEU A 107 -0.12 -8.61 -15.61
CA LEU A 107 1.29 -8.28 -15.68
C LEU A 107 1.53 -6.99 -16.46
N SER A 108 0.84 -6.76 -17.58
CA SER A 108 0.97 -5.53 -18.37
C SER A 108 0.50 -4.30 -17.61
N ILE A 109 -0.58 -4.39 -16.84
CA ILE A 109 -1.03 -3.30 -15.95
C ILE A 109 0.01 -3.05 -14.86
N LEU A 110 0.52 -4.10 -14.20
CA LEU A 110 1.60 -3.98 -13.21
C LEU A 110 2.86 -3.32 -13.79
N PHE A 111 3.21 -3.66 -15.04
CA PHE A 111 4.39 -3.13 -15.72
C PHE A 111 4.23 -1.67 -16.14
N LEU A 112 3.02 -1.27 -16.56
CA LEU A 112 2.67 0.12 -16.85
C LEU A 112 2.77 1.03 -15.63
N PHE A 113 2.49 0.50 -14.43
CA PHE A 113 2.62 1.25 -13.17
C PHE A 113 4.04 1.22 -12.58
N ALA A 114 4.97 0.38 -13.09
CA ALA A 114 6.25 0.11 -12.44
C ALA A 114 7.47 0.67 -13.19
N GLY A 115 7.80 1.92 -12.91
CA GLY A 115 9.16 2.44 -13.08
C GLY A 115 10.16 1.76 -12.11
N ILE A 116 10.73 0.63 -12.56
CA ILE A 116 12.05 0.00 -12.31
C ILE A 116 12.51 -0.41 -10.88
N TYR A 117 12.07 0.15 -9.74
CA TYR A 117 12.59 -0.30 -8.41
C TYR A 117 11.60 -1.08 -7.53
N THR A 118 10.30 -0.86 -7.71
CA THR A 118 9.22 -1.58 -7.00
C THR A 118 9.01 -3.01 -7.51
N ALA A 119 9.38 -3.30 -8.76
CA ALA A 119 9.35 -4.65 -9.32
C ALA A 119 10.27 -5.63 -8.54
N LEU A 120 11.36 -5.12 -7.96
CA LEU A 120 12.31 -5.90 -7.17
C LEU A 120 11.72 -6.34 -5.81
N TRP A 121 10.85 -5.52 -5.20
CA TRP A 121 10.07 -5.88 -3.99
C TRP A 121 8.87 -6.76 -4.29
N LEU A 122 8.22 -6.56 -5.44
CA LEU A 122 7.09 -7.39 -5.87
C LEU A 122 7.54 -8.83 -6.18
N CYS A 123 8.72 -9.02 -6.78
CA CYS A 123 9.35 -10.33 -6.95
C CYS A 123 9.74 -10.96 -5.60
N LEU A 124 10.20 -10.18 -4.63
CA LEU A 124 10.55 -10.69 -3.29
C LEU A 124 9.31 -11.11 -2.48
N ALA A 125 8.21 -10.34 -2.58
CA ALA A 125 6.93 -10.71 -1.96
C ALA A 125 6.34 -11.97 -2.61
N LEU A 126 6.39 -12.09 -3.94
CA LEU A 126 5.99 -13.30 -4.66
C LEU A 126 6.85 -14.52 -4.28
N PHE A 127 8.16 -14.35 -4.13
CA PHE A 127 9.10 -15.37 -3.64
C PHE A 127 8.75 -15.85 -2.22
N LEU A 128 8.37 -14.95 -1.31
CA LEU A 128 7.96 -15.31 0.06
C LEU A 128 6.56 -15.93 0.13
N LEU A 129 5.63 -15.48 -0.71
CA LEU A 129 4.26 -16.00 -0.77
C LEU A 129 4.23 -17.40 -1.40
N THR A 130 5.07 -17.66 -2.41
CA THR A 130 5.26 -19.02 -2.98
C THR A 130 6.05 -19.92 -2.04
N ALA A 131 7.10 -19.44 -1.35
CA ALA A 131 7.81 -20.23 -0.34
C ALA A 131 6.91 -20.61 0.84
N GLY A 132 6.07 -19.68 1.35
CA GLY A 132 5.11 -19.93 2.43
C GLY A 132 3.95 -20.85 2.01
N TYR A 133 3.44 -20.70 0.80
CA TYR A 133 2.42 -21.59 0.24
C TYR A 133 2.96 -23.01 -0.01
N SER A 134 4.19 -23.13 -0.53
CA SER A 134 4.89 -24.42 -0.74
C SER A 134 5.20 -25.10 0.59
N TYR A 135 5.60 -24.32 1.60
CA TYR A 135 5.79 -24.81 2.96
C TYR A 135 4.47 -25.29 3.58
N TRP A 136 3.36 -24.55 3.44
CA TRP A 136 2.05 -24.99 3.93
C TRP A 136 1.57 -26.27 3.22
N LEU A 137 1.79 -26.39 1.91
CA LEU A 137 1.45 -27.61 1.16
C LEU A 137 2.32 -28.82 1.55
N LEU A 138 3.62 -28.63 1.77
CA LEU A 138 4.57 -29.68 2.17
C LEU A 138 4.46 -30.04 3.67
N TYR A 139 3.96 -29.13 4.51
CA TYR A 139 3.72 -29.36 5.94
C TYR A 139 2.25 -29.68 6.25
N LYS A 140 1.61 -30.42 5.34
CA LYS A 140 0.55 -31.37 5.71
C LYS A 140 1.21 -32.71 6.09
N PRO A 141 1.49 -32.99 7.37
CA PRO A 141 1.54 -34.34 7.84
C PRO A 141 0.22 -34.61 8.56
N GLU A 142 -0.62 -35.34 7.83
CA GLU A 142 -1.44 -36.39 8.40
C GLU A 142 -0.50 -37.37 9.13
N ARG A 143 -0.04 -36.98 10.33
CA ARG A 143 0.60 -37.86 11.32
C ARG A 143 0.08 -37.48 12.69
N LEU A 144 -1.05 -38.10 12.97
CA LEU A 144 -1.90 -38.03 14.15
C LEU A 144 -1.26 -38.61 15.43
N HIS A 145 0.07 -38.77 15.58
CA HIS A 145 0.61 -39.65 16.64
C HIS A 145 1.71 -39.12 17.57
N ASP A 146 2.04 -37.82 17.59
CA ASP A 146 2.96 -37.25 18.61
C ASP A 146 2.33 -36.06 19.37
N HIS A 147 1.09 -36.22 19.83
CA HIS A 147 0.49 -35.32 20.83
C HIS A 147 0.89 -35.75 22.25
N LEU A 148 2.16 -35.59 22.61
CA LEU A 148 2.58 -35.55 24.00
C LEU A 148 3.70 -34.50 24.15
N ASN A 149 3.34 -33.37 24.77
CA ASN A 149 4.24 -32.29 25.26
C ASN A 149 4.57 -31.16 24.29
N THR A 150 3.58 -30.34 23.91
CA THR A 150 3.89 -28.95 23.55
C THR A 150 2.84 -28.04 24.13
N GLU A 151 3.31 -27.08 24.92
CA GLU A 151 2.51 -26.10 25.66
C GLU A 151 1.47 -25.42 24.76
N GLN A 152 0.29 -25.26 25.34
CA GLN A 152 -0.93 -24.80 24.74
C GLN A 152 -0.87 -23.28 24.45
N ASP A 153 -0.10 -22.89 23.44
CA ASP A 153 -0.18 -21.55 22.88
C ASP A 153 -1.53 -21.44 22.14
N SER A 154 -2.47 -20.71 22.73
CA SER A 154 -3.86 -20.62 22.23
C SER A 154 -3.90 -20.18 20.76
N SER A 155 -4.81 -20.74 19.95
CA SER A 155 -4.98 -20.39 18.52
C SER A 155 -5.13 -18.87 18.27
N THR A 156 -5.63 -18.13 19.25
CA THR A 156 -5.76 -16.66 19.23
C THR A 156 -4.42 -15.94 19.37
N SER A 157 -3.46 -16.46 20.15
CA SER A 157 -2.12 -15.86 20.29
C SER A 157 -1.33 -15.98 18.99
N LYS A 158 -1.46 -17.10 18.27
CA LYS A 158 -0.80 -17.31 16.98
C LYS A 158 -1.28 -16.32 15.91
N ILE A 159 -2.59 -16.16 15.75
CA ILE A 159 -3.18 -15.21 14.79
C ILE A 159 -2.78 -13.77 15.14
N ALA A 160 -2.78 -13.42 16.43
CA ALA A 160 -2.35 -12.09 16.88
C ALA A 160 -0.87 -11.83 16.59
N LYS A 161 0.02 -12.81 16.82
CA LYS A 161 1.45 -12.72 16.50
C LYS A 161 1.68 -12.54 15.00
N GLU A 162 0.99 -13.33 14.18
CA GLU A 162 1.07 -13.22 12.71
C GLU A 162 0.58 -11.85 12.23
N PHE A 163 -0.57 -11.38 12.73
CA PHE A 163 -1.10 -10.05 12.40
C PHE A 163 -0.11 -8.93 12.77
N LEU A 164 0.45 -8.98 13.99
CA LEU A 164 1.44 -8.01 14.44
C LEU A 164 2.69 -8.03 13.54
N PHE A 165 3.21 -9.22 13.23
CA PHE A 165 4.36 -9.39 12.35
C PHE A 165 4.11 -8.77 10.96
N TYR A 166 2.98 -9.08 10.32
CA TYR A 166 2.65 -8.50 9.02
C TYR A 166 2.41 -6.99 9.10
N SER A 167 1.75 -6.50 10.15
CA SER A 167 1.53 -5.05 10.34
C SER A 167 2.85 -4.29 10.50
N MET A 168 3.83 -4.88 11.19
CA MET A 168 5.17 -4.32 11.35
C MET A 168 5.93 -4.30 10.02
N LEU A 169 5.87 -5.39 9.24
CA LEU A 169 6.50 -5.46 7.92
C LEU A 169 5.91 -4.43 6.94
N ILE A 170 4.59 -4.28 6.92
CA ILE A 170 3.91 -3.29 6.07
C ILE A 170 4.32 -1.87 6.49
N THR A 171 4.28 -1.58 7.79
CA THR A 171 4.69 -0.28 8.34
C THR A 171 6.13 0.06 7.95
N LEU A 172 7.06 -0.87 8.15
CA LEU A 172 8.47 -0.68 7.81
C LEU A 172 8.66 -0.47 6.31
N SER A 173 7.94 -1.22 5.48
CA SER A 173 8.01 -1.11 4.03
C SER A 173 7.51 0.25 3.56
N VAL A 174 6.35 0.69 4.05
CA VAL A 174 5.77 2.00 3.68
C VAL A 174 6.66 3.16 4.12
N TYR A 175 7.20 3.09 5.34
CA TYR A 175 8.19 4.06 5.82
C TYR A 175 9.43 4.11 4.92
N THR A 176 9.98 2.95 4.59
CA THR A 176 11.19 2.84 3.75
C THR A 176 10.94 3.37 2.34
N ILE A 177 9.74 3.14 1.78
CA ILE A 177 9.36 3.68 0.47
C ILE A 177 9.36 5.22 0.52
N GLY A 178 8.74 5.83 1.54
CA GLY A 178 8.73 7.28 1.71
C GLY A 178 10.15 7.85 1.83
N HIS A 179 10.97 7.27 2.70
CA HIS A 179 12.36 7.69 2.90
C HIS A 179 13.19 7.57 1.62
N ARG A 180 12.99 6.49 0.86
CA ARG A 180 13.67 6.28 -0.40
C ARG A 180 13.22 7.27 -1.47
N GLN A 181 11.93 7.56 -1.54
CA GLN A 181 11.41 8.54 -2.50
C GLN A 181 12.01 9.93 -2.27
N ALA A 182 12.19 10.33 -1.00
CA ALA A 182 12.91 11.55 -0.66
C ALA A 182 14.37 11.51 -1.14
N ALA A 183 15.05 10.37 -0.96
CA ALA A 183 16.44 10.18 -1.43
C ALA A 183 16.58 10.20 -2.95
N ASP A 184 15.60 9.63 -3.67
CA ASP A 184 15.59 9.56 -5.14
C ASP A 184 15.04 10.87 -5.77
N LYS A 185 14.52 11.81 -4.97
CA LYS A 185 14.00 13.11 -5.43
C LYS A 185 15.14 13.92 -6.03
N SER A 186 15.12 14.03 -7.35
CA SER A 186 16.15 14.71 -8.14
C SER A 186 15.81 16.16 -8.49
N SER A 187 14.56 16.57 -8.36
CA SER A 187 14.10 17.92 -8.72
C SER A 187 13.40 18.61 -7.57
N TYR A 188 13.76 19.86 -7.33
CA TYR A 188 13.21 20.71 -6.27
C TYR A 188 12.75 22.04 -6.86
N PHE A 189 11.74 22.65 -6.24
CA PHE A 189 11.30 24.00 -6.57
C PHE A 189 12.19 24.99 -5.82
N LEU A 190 12.75 25.99 -6.50
CA LEU A 190 13.63 26.97 -5.86
C LEU A 190 12.82 28.16 -5.34
N LEU A 191 13.04 28.49 -4.07
CA LEU A 191 12.55 29.69 -3.41
C LEU A 191 13.69 30.72 -3.41
N GLY A 192 13.96 31.29 -4.59
CA GLY A 192 15.09 32.20 -4.80
C GLY A 192 16.41 31.48 -5.07
N LYS A 193 17.53 32.02 -4.56
CA LYS A 193 18.88 31.51 -4.86
C LYS A 193 19.43 30.50 -3.84
N GLU A 194 18.93 30.53 -2.60
CA GLU A 194 19.53 29.81 -1.47
C GLU A 194 18.61 28.78 -0.80
N GLU A 195 17.37 28.62 -1.30
CA GLU A 195 16.40 27.72 -0.70
C GLU A 195 15.68 26.87 -1.74
N ALA A 196 15.46 25.60 -1.39
CA ALA A 196 14.68 24.65 -2.16
C ALA A 196 13.48 24.20 -1.34
N LEU A 197 12.28 24.25 -1.93
CA LEU A 197 11.06 23.73 -1.34
C LEU A 197 11.08 22.21 -1.38
N ILE A 198 10.91 21.59 -0.21
CA ILE A 198 10.77 20.14 -0.07
C ILE A 198 9.33 19.76 -0.34
N GLU A 199 8.39 20.27 0.46
CA GLU A 199 6.98 19.89 0.41
C GLU A 199 6.11 20.93 1.13
N ILE A 200 4.81 20.92 0.84
CA ILE A 200 3.80 21.77 1.47
C ILE A 200 2.84 20.89 2.28
N TYR A 201 2.78 21.13 3.59
CA TYR A 201 1.91 20.46 4.54
C TYR A 201 0.82 21.42 5.03
N GLY A 202 -0.31 21.47 4.32
CA GLY A 202 -1.44 22.33 4.66
C GLY A 202 -1.05 23.82 4.56
N ASP A 203 -1.02 24.49 5.71
CA ASP A 203 -0.61 25.90 5.84
C ASP A 203 0.88 26.08 6.11
N LYS A 204 1.67 25.00 6.16
CA LYS A 204 3.11 25.04 6.41
C LYS A 204 3.88 24.60 5.17
N ALA A 205 4.96 25.28 4.86
CA ALA A 205 5.91 24.87 3.84
C ALA A 205 7.26 24.57 4.48
N VAL A 206 7.91 23.54 3.95
CA VAL A 206 9.22 23.08 4.42
C VAL A 206 10.23 23.36 3.31
N SER A 207 11.21 24.22 3.58
CA SER A 207 12.35 24.45 2.70
C SER A 207 13.64 23.91 3.32
N ILE A 208 14.62 23.66 2.46
CA ILE A 208 15.97 23.30 2.83
C ILE A 208 16.94 24.24 2.13
N GLY A 209 18.00 24.63 2.85
CA GLY A 209 19.06 25.44 2.27
C GLY A 209 19.68 24.73 1.06
N PHE A 210 19.82 25.45 -0.04
CA PHE A 210 20.34 24.96 -1.31
C PHE A 210 21.44 25.90 -1.79
N ASN A 211 22.58 25.36 -2.19
CA ASN A 211 23.63 26.17 -2.82
C ASN A 211 23.50 26.04 -4.34
N SER A 212 23.13 27.12 -5.02
CA SER A 212 22.95 27.14 -6.48
C SER A 212 24.23 26.93 -7.29
N GLU A 213 25.39 27.20 -6.70
CA GLU A 213 26.69 27.05 -7.36
C GLU A 213 27.17 25.61 -7.31
N THR A 214 26.98 24.93 -6.17
CA THR A 214 27.43 23.54 -5.98
C THR A 214 26.35 22.51 -6.27
N GLY A 215 25.08 22.90 -6.30
CA GLY A 215 23.95 21.99 -6.45
C GLY A 215 23.72 21.07 -5.24
N VAL A 216 24.21 21.47 -4.05
CA VAL A 216 24.16 20.67 -2.82
C VAL A 216 23.16 21.25 -1.82
N LEU A 217 22.49 20.38 -1.06
CA LEU A 217 21.61 20.75 0.04
C LEU A 217 22.42 20.95 1.33
N ASN A 218 22.30 22.12 1.93
CA ASN A 218 23.06 22.51 3.13
C ASN A 218 22.47 21.96 4.45
N GLY A 219 21.47 21.07 4.39
CA GLY A 219 20.86 20.42 5.56
C GLY A 219 20.07 21.33 6.51
N LYS A 220 20.14 22.66 6.35
CA LYS A 220 19.39 23.63 7.14
C LYS A 220 17.94 23.66 6.68
N VAL A 221 17.07 23.02 7.45
CA VAL A 221 15.63 23.03 7.21
C VAL A 221 15.00 24.29 7.81
N ARG A 222 14.11 24.93 7.07
CA ARG A 222 13.22 25.99 7.56
C ARG A 222 11.77 25.58 7.35
N ILE A 223 10.95 25.93 8.33
CA ILE A 223 9.51 25.70 8.31
C ILE A 223 8.86 27.07 8.47
N PHE A 224 8.00 27.44 7.54
CA PHE A 224 7.31 28.71 7.57
C PHE A 224 5.83 28.51 7.28
N GLN A 225 5.02 29.41 7.82
CA GLN A 225 3.59 29.44 7.55
C GLN A 225 3.33 30.16 6.24
N ILE A 226 2.46 29.61 5.41
CA ILE A 226 2.07 30.17 4.12
C ILE A 226 1.04 31.25 4.38
N ASP A 227 1.48 32.50 4.47
CA ASP A 227 0.57 33.64 4.49
C ASP A 227 0.02 33.91 3.08
N SER A 228 -1.16 34.52 3.00
CA SER A 228 -1.96 34.73 1.78
C SER A 228 -1.29 35.56 0.67
N SER A 229 -0.05 36.02 0.86
CA SER A 229 0.72 36.82 -0.12
C SER A 229 1.35 36.00 -1.26
N GLY A 230 1.27 34.67 -1.23
CA GLY A 230 1.69 33.80 -2.33
C GLY A 230 3.20 33.65 -2.47
N PHE A 231 3.65 32.43 -2.73
CA PHE A 231 5.06 32.15 -3.02
C PHE A 231 5.38 32.39 -4.49
N THR A 232 6.19 33.41 -4.77
CA THR A 232 6.85 33.57 -6.08
C THR A 232 8.15 32.77 -6.08
N GLY A 233 8.11 31.56 -6.65
CA GLY A 233 9.29 30.71 -6.84
C GLY A 233 9.52 30.44 -8.33
N GLU A 234 10.78 30.37 -8.75
CA GLU A 234 11.13 29.94 -10.10
C GLU A 234 11.29 28.41 -10.14
N THR A 235 10.53 27.76 -11.02
CA THR A 235 10.72 26.34 -11.34
C THR A 235 11.99 26.14 -12.16
N LYS A 236 13.08 25.73 -11.52
CA LYS A 236 14.26 25.24 -12.22
C LYS A 236 14.47 23.76 -11.89
N ARG A 237 14.31 22.88 -12.89
CA ARG A 237 14.61 21.46 -12.75
C ARG A 237 16.12 21.29 -12.63
N ILE A 238 16.61 21.23 -11.39
CA ILE A 238 17.99 20.83 -11.10
C ILE A 238 18.04 19.30 -11.24
N GLY A 239 19.14 18.76 -11.77
CA GLY A 239 19.34 17.32 -11.92
C GLY A 239 19.61 16.63 -10.58
N LYS A 240 19.99 15.35 -10.64
CA LYS A 240 20.30 14.52 -9.46
C LYS A 240 21.24 15.26 -8.50
N LEU A 241 20.78 15.50 -7.27
CA LEU A 241 21.60 16.14 -6.25
C LEU A 241 22.62 15.13 -5.72
N THR A 242 23.90 15.45 -5.86
CA THR A 242 24.98 14.77 -5.13
C THR A 242 25.01 15.32 -3.71
N LYS A 243 24.90 14.43 -2.72
CA LYS A 243 25.15 14.74 -1.31
C LYS A 243 26.60 15.15 -1.10
#